data_AF-A0A537F7G3-F1
#
_entry.id   AF-A0A537F7G3-F1
#
_cell.length_a   1.000
_cell.length_b   1.000
_cell.length_c   1.000
_cell.angle_alpha   90.00
_cell.angle_beta   90.00
_cell.angle_gamma   90.00
#
_symmetry.space_group_name_H-M   'P 1'
#
loop_
_entity.id
_entity.type
_entity.pdbx_description
1 polymer ?
#
loop_
_entity_poly.entity_id
_entity_poly.type
_entity_poly.pdbx_seq_one_letter_code
_entity_poly.pdbx_strand_id
1 'polypeptide(L)' 'MRKGRGVSGPHMLLKIIEDSKIPLGEEETRLQSIKGKVERDAQLSRDDEDFLARLAERANEWQRGTKSSEATETADTMSG' A
#
# COMPACT_ATOMS: atom_id res chain seq x y z
N MET A 1 10.33 -13.57 -23.17
CA MET A 1 9.31 -12.95 -22.30
C MET A 1 10.04 -12.28 -21.14
N ARG A 2 10.18 -10.95 -21.14
CA ARG A 2 10.77 -10.24 -20.00
C ARG A 2 9.71 -10.21 -18.91
N LYS A 3 9.92 -10.95 -17.82
CA LYS A 3 9.15 -10.79 -16.59
C LYS A 3 9.46 -9.38 -16.09
N GLY A 4 8.65 -8.43 -16.51
CA GLY A 4 8.74 -7.05 -16.07
C GLY A 4 8.58 -7.08 -14.56
N ARG A 5 9.69 -6.90 -13.84
CA ARG A 5 9.63 -6.34 -12.50
C ARG A 5 8.93 -5.01 -12.70
N GLY A 6 7.62 -4.98 -12.50
CA GLY A 6 6.83 -3.77 -12.61
C GLY A 6 7.32 -2.86 -11.53
N VAL A 7 8.31 -2.03 -11.87
CA VAL A 7 8.73 -0.89 -11.04
C VAL A 7 7.53 0.02 -11.07
N SER A 8 6.60 -0.23 -10.15
CA SER A 8 5.47 0.65 -9.91
C SER A 8 6.12 1.96 -9.48
N GLY A 9 6.02 2.97 -10.34
CA GLY A 9 6.64 4.27 -10.08
C GLY A 9 6.10 4.88 -8.78
N PRO A 10 6.76 5.89 -8.22
CA PRO A 10 6.35 6.51 -6.95
C PRO A 10 4.86 6.92 -6.92
N HIS A 11 4.32 7.43 -8.03
CA HIS A 11 2.89 7.75 -8.16
C HIS A 11 1.98 6.53 -7.97
N MET A 12 2.37 5.37 -8.51
CA MET A 12 1.57 4.15 -8.39
C MET A 12 1.62 3.60 -6.95
N LEU A 13 2.78 3.65 -6.30
CA LEU A 13 2.92 3.25 -4.90
C LEU A 13 2.09 4.15 -3.97
N LEU A 14 2.16 5.47 -4.16
CA LEU A 14 1.33 6.43 -3.42
C LEU A 14 -0.16 6.12 -3.60
N LYS A 15 -0.60 5.86 -4.83
CA LYS A 15 -2.00 5.51 -5.10
C LYS A 15 -2.44 4.25 -4.35
N ILE A 16 -1.64 3.18 -4.35
CA ILE A 16 -1.93 1.94 -3.61
C ILE A 16 -2.12 2.24 -2.11
N ILE A 17 -1.23 3.03 -1.54
CA ILE A 17 -1.27 3.40 -0.12
C ILE A 17 -2.53 4.22 0.18
N GLU A 18 -2.84 5.23 -0.63
CA GLU A 18 -4.03 6.08 -0.46
C GLU A 18 -5.35 5.32 -0.62
N ASP A 19 -5.41 4.38 -1.57
CA ASP A 19 -6.59 3.55 -1.84
C ASP A 19 -6.78 2.48 -0.76
N SER A 20 -5.72 2.06 -0.07
CA SER A 20 -5.81 1.08 1.03
C SER A 20 -6.45 1.61 2.30
N LYS A 21 -6.42 2.94 2.52
CA LYS A 21 -6.83 3.58 3.77
C LYS A 21 -6.16 2.93 5.00
N ILE A 22 -4.97 2.37 4.84
CA ILE A 22 -4.21 1.77 5.93
C ILE A 22 -3.91 2.84 7.00
N PRO A 23 -4.04 2.55 8.30
CA PRO A 23 -3.60 3.47 9.35
C PRO A 23 -2.07 3.67 9.30
N LEU A 24 -1.64 4.93 9.26
CA LEU A 24 -0.24 5.31 9.08
C LEU A 24 0.45 5.82 10.35
N GLY A 25 -0.30 6.46 11.27
CA GLY A 25 0.28 7.03 12.49
C GLY A 25 1.42 8.01 12.17
N GLU A 26 2.61 7.77 12.74
CA GLU A 26 3.80 8.62 12.57
C GLU A 26 4.33 8.64 11.12
N GLU A 27 4.09 7.58 10.36
CA GLU A 27 4.55 7.45 8.97
C GLU A 27 3.81 8.40 8.02
N GLU A 28 2.64 8.93 8.42
CA GLU A 28 1.85 9.85 7.61
C GLU A 28 2.63 11.13 7.27
N THR A 29 3.36 11.69 8.25
CA THR A 29 4.15 12.91 8.04
C THR A 29 5.22 12.69 6.97
N ARG A 30 5.89 11.52 7.01
CA ARG A 30 6.90 11.16 6.02
C ARG A 30 6.27 10.91 4.65
N LEU A 31 5.12 10.24 4.59
CA LEU A 31 4.39 10.00 3.37
C LEU A 31 3.97 11.32 2.69
N GLN A 32 3.45 12.29 3.45
CA GLN A 32 3.07 13.61 2.91
C GLN A 32 4.28 14.36 2.34
N SER A 33 5.43 14.29 3.01
CA SER A 33 6.68 14.88 2.50
C SER A 33 7.09 14.26 1.16
N ILE A 34 7.04 12.93 1.06
CA ILE A 34 7.36 12.21 -0.17
C ILE A 34 6.35 12.52 -1.27
N LYS A 35 5.06 12.58 -0.96
CA LYS A 35 4.00 12.96 -1.92
C LYS A 35 4.28 14.34 -2.53
N GLY A 36 4.62 15.33 -1.71
CA GLY A 36 5.00 16.65 -2.22
C GLY A 36 6.27 16.66 -3.09
N LYS A 37 7.20 15.72 -2.88
CA LYS A 37 8.36 15.54 -3.79
C LYS A 37 7.90 14.96 -5.14
N VAL A 38 7.08 13.91 -5.09
CA VAL A 38 6.56 13.22 -6.28
C VAL A 38 5.69 14.15 -7.14
N GLU A 39 4.84 14.98 -6.53
CA GLU A 39 4.01 15.97 -7.24
C GLU A 39 4.82 17.04 -7.98
N ARG A 40 6.06 17.29 -7.54
CA ARG A 40 6.99 18.24 -8.17
C ARG A 40 7.97 17.57 -9.13
N ASP A 41 7.76 16.29 -9.45
CA ASP A 41 8.70 15.46 -10.20
C ASP A 41 10.13 15.48 -9.62
N ALA A 42 10.25 15.69 -8.31
CA ALA A 42 11.53 15.71 -7.63
C ALA A 42 12.06 14.29 -7.45
N GLN A 43 13.38 14.14 -7.57
CA GLN A 43 14.03 12.86 -7.35
C GLN A 43 13.87 12.40 -5.89
N LEU A 44 13.38 11.18 -5.71
CA LEU A 44 13.32 10.54 -4.40
C LEU A 44 14.70 9.98 -4.01
N SER A 45 14.97 9.98 -2.71
CA SER A 45 16.09 9.22 -2.18
C SER A 45 15.74 7.73 -2.21
N ARG A 46 16.77 6.88 -2.21
CA ARG A 46 16.58 5.43 -2.08
C ARG A 46 15.78 5.07 -0.82
N ASP A 47 16.01 5.78 0.29
CA ASP A 47 15.28 5.56 1.53
C ASP A 47 13.78 5.91 1.41
N ASP A 48 13.43 6.89 0.59
CA ASP A 48 12.03 7.26 0.33
C ASP A 48 11.38 6.26 -0.62
N GLU A 49 12.10 5.76 -1.62
CA GLU A 49 11.63 4.68 -2.50
C GLU A 49 11.40 3.38 -1.72
N ASP A 50 12.36 2.98 -0.88
CA ASP A 50 12.26 1.78 -0.04
C ASP A 50 11.13 1.92 0.99
N PHE A 51 10.92 3.12 1.52
CA PHE A 51 9.78 3.42 2.39
C PHE A 51 8.44 3.25 1.65
N LEU A 52 8.29 3.83 0.46
CA LEU A 52 7.07 3.68 -0.35
C LEU A 52 6.80 2.23 -0.71
N ALA A 53 7.83 1.46 -1.07
CA ALA A 53 7.69 0.06 -1.44
C ALA A 53 7.17 -0.77 -0.26
N ARG A 54 7.76 -0.63 0.93
CA ARG A 54 7.32 -1.33 2.14
C ARG A 54 5.92 -0.93 2.56
N LEU A 55 5.60 0.36 2.46
CA LEU A 55 4.29 0.86 2.85
C LEU A 55 3.19 0.39 1.89
N ALA A 56 3.49 0.32 0.58
CA ALA A 56 2.59 -0.25 -0.41
C ALA A 56 2.39 -1.76 -0.22
N GLU A 57 3.42 -2.51 0.17
CA GLU A 57 3.29 -3.93 0.53
C GLU A 57 2.35 -4.10 1.73
N ARG A 58 2.56 -3.33 2.80
CA ARG A 58 1.69 -3.34 3.97
C ARG A 58 0.25 -2.92 3.65
N ALA A 59 0.07 -1.93 2.78
CA ALA A 59 -1.22 -1.49 2.27
C ALA A 59 -1.97 -2.61 1.53
N ASN A 60 -1.27 -3.39 0.70
CA ASN A 60 -1.84 -4.54 0.01
C ASN A 60 -2.23 -5.65 1.00
N GLU A 61 -1.38 -5.93 1.99
CA GLU A 61 -1.70 -6.90 3.05
C GLU A 61 -2.92 -6.48 3.87
N TRP A 62 -3.01 -5.20 4.22
CA TRP A 62 -4.16 -4.63 4.92
C TRP A 62 -5.45 -4.85 4.13
N GLN A 63 -5.47 -4.50 2.84
CA GLN A 63 -6.64 -4.72 1.98
C GLN A 63 -6.99 -6.20 1.80
N ARG A 64 -6.01 -7.10 1.84
CA ARG A 64 -6.27 -8.55 1.80
C ARG A 64 -6.86 -9.03 3.12
N GLY A 65 -6.35 -8.54 4.24
CA GLY A 65 -6.86 -8.84 5.58
C GLY A 65 -8.31 -8.35 5.76
N THR A 66 -8.61 -7.12 5.36
CA THR A 66 -9.98 -6.58 5.43
C THR A 66 -10.96 -7.37 4.55
N LYS A 67 -10.57 -7.68 3.30
CA LYS A 67 -11.38 -8.51 2.40
C LYS A 67 -11.54 -9.95 2.90
N SER A 68 -10.53 -10.50 3.57
CA SER A 68 -10.59 -11.86 4.11
C SER A 68 -11.44 -11.94 5.37
N SER A 69 -11.51 -10.87 6.18
CA SER A 69 -12.41 -10.79 7.33
C SER A 69 -13.88 -10.63 6.92
N GLU A 70 -14.17 -9.98 5.80
CA GLU A 70 -15.53 -9.95 5.20
C GLU A 70 -15.96 -11.30 4.59
N ALA A 71 -15.00 -12.21 4.34
CA ALA A 71 -15.27 -13.53 3.76
C ALA A 71 -15.47 -14.66 4.79
N THR A 72 -15.46 -14.36 6.09
CA THR A 72 -15.63 -15.37 7.15
C THR A 72 -16.88 -15.14 8.00
N GLU A 73 -18.02 -14.83 7.36
CA GLU A 73 -19.34 -14.90 8.01
C GLU A 73 -20.40 -15.62 7.16
N THR A 74 -20.06 -16.70 6.45
CA THR A 74 -21.04 -17.68 5.94
C THR A 74 -20.30 -18.99 5.67
N ALA A 75 -20.61 -20.17 6.17
CA ALA A 75 -21.74 -20.66 6.95
C ALA A 75 -21.25 -21.94 7.66
N ASP A 76 -21.47 -22.07 8.97
CA ASP A 76 -21.58 -23.39 9.59
C ASP A 76 -22.55 -23.30 10.77
N THR A 77 -23.76 -22.87 10.45
CA THR A 77 -24.93 -23.19 11.26
C THR A 77 -25.42 -24.58 10.85
N MET A 78 -25.49 -25.46 11.85
CA MET A 78 -26.34 -26.65 11.92
C MET A 78 -25.84 -27.92 11.20
N SER A 79 -25.17 -28.76 11.98
CA SER A 79 -25.39 -30.22 12.00
C SER A 79 -24.93 -30.68 13.38
N GLY A 80 -25.71 -31.23 14.28
CA GLY A 80 -27.09 -31.67 14.37
C GLY A 80 -27.19 -32.35 15.74
#